data_AF-A0A814KCU6-F1
#
_entry.id   AF-A0A814KCU6-F1
#
_cell.length_a   1.000
_cell.length_b   1.000
_cell.length_c   1.000
_cell.angle_alpha   90.00
_cell.angle_beta   90.00
_cell.angle_gamma   90.00
#
_symmetry.space_group_name_H-M   'P 1'
#
loop_
_entity.id
_entity.type
_entity.pdbx_description
1 polymer ?
#
loop_
_entity_poly.entity_id
_entity_poly.type
_entity_poly.pdbx_seq_one_letter_code
_entity_poly.pdbx_strand_id
1 'polypeptide(L)'
;MTPQTGYDRSRVKIPKLNCNGNNCTELKIPPTLRDPDGYTLNYATHWWDASMIYGSNLAQQKLVRTFRNGKLVVGKKSLNLKRDRKTGLPITSVTNNWWIGLSLMHSIFFAEHNYLADKLSKEYPTWNDEQIFQHVRIIIAAILAKRAVHKR
;
A
#
# COMPACT_ATOMS: atom_id res chain seq x y z
N MET A 1 10.48 0.04 33.96
CA MET A 1 9.32 -0.86 34.17
C MET A 1 9.10 -1.64 32.87
N THR A 2 9.29 -2.95 32.92
CA THR A 2 9.17 -3.85 31.76
C THR A 2 7.71 -3.97 31.33
N PRO A 3 7.36 -3.84 30.03
CA PRO A 3 5.98 -4.03 29.59
C PRO A 3 5.63 -5.51 29.71
N GLN A 4 4.58 -5.82 30.45
CA GLN A 4 4.07 -7.19 30.54
C GLN A 4 3.41 -7.57 29.22
N THR A 5 4.11 -8.36 28.41
CA THR A 5 3.57 -9.02 27.22
C THR A 5 2.69 -10.19 27.63
N GLY A 6 1.51 -9.90 28.19
CA GLY A 6 0.53 -10.91 28.60
C GLY A 6 -0.54 -11.15 27.53
N TYR A 7 -0.18 -11.79 26.41
CA TYR A 7 -1.17 -12.30 25.46
C TYR A 7 -1.67 -13.66 25.96
N ASP A 8 -2.92 -13.73 26.41
CA ASP A 8 -3.57 -14.99 26.77
C ASP A 8 -3.79 -15.85 25.51
N ARG A 9 -2.85 -16.77 25.26
CA ARG A 9 -2.89 -17.73 24.14
C ARG A 9 -3.99 -18.79 24.29
N SER A 10 -4.76 -18.80 25.39
CA SER A 10 -5.72 -19.88 25.67
C SER A 10 -7.02 -19.81 24.85
N ARG A 11 -7.33 -18.68 24.20
CA ARG A 11 -8.62 -18.50 23.48
C ARG A 11 -8.68 -19.16 22.11
N VAL A 12 -7.54 -19.40 21.45
CA VAL A 12 -7.48 -20.06 20.14
C VAL A 12 -6.42 -21.16 20.20
N LYS A 13 -6.86 -22.42 20.23
CA LYS A 13 -5.96 -23.57 20.17
C LYS A 13 -5.37 -23.64 18.76
N ILE A 14 -4.08 -23.34 18.65
CA ILE A 14 -3.35 -23.42 17.38
C ILE A 14 -3.07 -24.90 17.08
N PRO A 15 -3.48 -25.42 15.92
CA PRO A 15 -3.16 -26.80 15.54
C PRO A 15 -1.65 -27.00 15.43
N LYS A 16 -1.16 -28.08 16.03
CA LYS A 16 0.22 -28.54 15.84
C LYS A 16 0.37 -29.08 14.42
N LEU A 17 1.36 -28.61 13.67
CA LEU A 17 1.64 -29.02 12.29
C LEU A 17 2.93 -29.85 12.24
N ASN A 18 3.06 -30.73 11.23
CA ASN A 18 4.24 -31.57 10.97
C ASN A 18 4.80 -32.28 12.21
N CYS A 19 3.95 -33.03 12.90
CA CYS A 19 4.35 -33.81 14.07
C CYS A 19 5.10 -35.09 13.65
N ASN A 20 6.28 -35.32 14.22
CA ASN A 20 6.97 -36.61 14.20
C ASN A 20 7.15 -37.08 15.65
N GLY A 21 6.22 -37.91 16.13
CA GLY A 21 6.11 -38.24 17.56
C GLY A 21 5.76 -37.02 18.41
N ASN A 22 6.54 -36.76 19.47
CA ASN A 22 6.33 -35.63 20.39
C ASN A 22 6.87 -34.29 19.85
N ASN A 23 7.58 -34.29 18.72
CA ASN A 23 8.12 -33.09 18.13
C ASN A 23 7.16 -32.55 17.07
N CYS A 24 6.49 -31.45 17.37
CA CYS A 24 5.55 -30.79 16.47
C CYS A 24 5.98 -29.34 16.25
N THR A 25 5.88 -28.87 15.01
CA THR A 25 5.97 -27.43 14.73
C THR A 25 4.68 -26.73 15.15
N GLU A 26 4.80 -25.79 16.08
CA GLU A 26 3.69 -24.92 16.48
C GLU A 26 3.70 -23.67 15.59
N LEU A 27 2.55 -23.33 15.01
CA LEU A 27 2.41 -22.11 14.22
C LEU A 27 2.52 -20.90 15.14
N LYS A 28 3.67 -20.21 15.12
CA LYS A 28 3.87 -18.96 15.86
C LYS A 28 3.18 -17.82 15.12
N ILE A 29 1.95 -17.52 15.53
CA ILE A 29 1.23 -16.33 15.07
C ILE A 29 1.84 -15.13 15.82
N PRO A 30 2.42 -14.14 15.13
CA PRO A 30 2.90 -12.94 15.81
C PRO A 30 1.72 -12.23 16.47
N PRO A 31 1.89 -11.67 17.69
CA PRO A 31 0.82 -10.94 18.35
C PRO A 31 0.38 -9.76 17.46
N THR A 32 -0.90 -9.43 17.48
CA THR A 32 -1.36 -8.15 16.94
C THR A 32 -0.57 -7.05 17.65
N LEU A 33 0.06 -6.17 16.88
CA LEU A 33 0.81 -5.04 17.43
C LEU A 33 -0.18 -4.14 18.19
N ARG A 34 -0.21 -4.34 19.50
CA ARG A 34 -0.96 -3.54 20.45
C ARG A 34 -0.01 -2.62 21.19
N ASP A 35 -0.45 -1.40 21.39
CA ASP A 35 0.15 -0.47 22.32
C ASP A 35 0.13 -1.05 23.75
N PRO A 36 0.97 -0.60 24.70
CA PRO A 36 0.93 -1.07 26.09
C PRO A 36 -0.46 -0.97 26.74
N ASP A 37 -1.28 -0.02 26.28
CA ASP A 37 -2.66 0.20 26.74
C ASP A 37 -3.70 -0.73 26.05
N GLY A 38 -3.27 -1.60 25.13
CA GLY A 38 -4.13 -2.58 24.46
C GLY A 38 -4.85 -2.07 23.21
N TYR A 39 -4.53 -0.88 22.71
CA TYR A 39 -5.06 -0.36 21.44
C TYR A 39 -4.26 -0.84 20.22
N THR A 40 -4.90 -0.98 19.07
CA THR A 40 -4.23 -1.31 17.80
C THR A 40 -3.90 -0.03 17.05
N LEU A 41 -2.67 0.09 16.56
CA LEU A 41 -2.23 1.26 15.79
C LEU A 41 -2.70 1.16 14.33
N ASN A 42 -3.23 2.28 13.81
CA ASN A 42 -3.49 2.43 12.38
C ASN A 42 -2.23 2.98 11.70
N TYR A 43 -1.63 2.19 10.82
CA TYR A 43 -0.46 2.58 10.03
C TYR A 43 -0.81 3.28 8.71
N ALA A 44 -2.10 3.30 8.34
CA ALA A 44 -2.60 3.97 7.15
C ALA A 44 -3.24 5.32 7.50
N THR A 45 -3.36 6.21 6.50
CA THR A 45 -4.20 7.39 6.65
C THR A 45 -5.66 6.95 6.82
N HIS A 46 -6.39 7.59 7.73
CA HIS A 46 -7.80 7.26 7.97
C HIS A 46 -8.73 7.78 6.86
N TRP A 47 -8.24 8.72 6.05
CA TRP A 47 -9.00 9.39 4.99
C TRP A 47 -9.10 8.55 3.72
N TRP A 48 -10.12 8.80 2.90
CA TRP A 48 -10.25 8.24 1.56
C TRP A 48 -9.42 9.06 0.55
N ASP A 49 -8.11 9.15 0.81
CA ASP A 49 -7.16 10.05 0.12
C ASP A 49 -6.24 9.35 -0.88
N ALA A 50 -6.59 8.11 -1.27
CA ALA A 50 -5.80 7.26 -2.16
C ALA A 50 -4.40 6.89 -1.63
N SER A 51 -4.18 6.91 -0.30
CA SER A 51 -2.90 6.46 0.30
C SER A 51 -2.53 5.01 -0.04
N MET A 52 -3.50 4.17 -0.40
CA MET A 52 -3.24 2.83 -0.95
C MET A 52 -2.42 2.84 -2.25
N ILE A 53 -2.39 3.96 -2.98
CA ILE A 53 -1.60 4.16 -4.22
C ILE A 53 -0.33 4.97 -3.92
N TYR A 54 -0.47 6.06 -3.16
CA TYR A 54 0.59 7.07 -2.97
C TYR A 54 1.38 6.90 -1.66
N GLY A 55 0.88 6.11 -0.72
CA GLY A 55 1.48 5.91 0.60
C GLY A 55 0.89 6.80 1.67
N SER A 56 1.09 6.36 2.91
CA SER A 56 0.61 7.05 4.11
C SER A 56 1.66 7.98 4.71
N ASN A 57 2.88 7.97 4.18
CA ASN A 57 3.95 8.89 4.56
C ASN A 57 4.78 9.34 3.34
N LEU A 58 5.56 10.40 3.53
CA LEU A 58 6.37 11.00 2.47
C LEU A 58 7.43 10.03 1.93
N ALA A 59 8.02 9.18 2.77
CA ALA A 59 9.02 8.22 2.33
C ALA A 59 8.43 7.21 1.34
N GLN A 60 7.25 6.63 1.66
CA GLN A 60 6.51 5.75 0.76
C GLN A 60 6.12 6.46 -0.54
N GLN A 61 5.67 7.71 -0.45
CA GLN A 61 5.33 8.49 -1.63
C GLN A 61 6.52 8.71 -2.55
N LYS A 62 7.70 8.99 -1.98
CA LYS A 62 8.92 9.16 -2.78
C LYS A 62 9.34 7.87 -3.49
N LEU A 63 9.06 6.69 -2.91
CA LEU A 63 9.40 5.39 -3.52
C LEU A 63 8.62 5.12 -4.82
N VAL A 64 7.36 5.54 -4.88
CA VAL A 64 6.49 5.28 -6.03
C VAL A 64 6.63 6.33 -7.14
N ARG A 65 7.29 7.47 -6.88
CA ARG A 65 7.46 8.58 -7.82
C ARG A 65 8.70 8.46 -8.69
N THR A 66 8.59 8.95 -9.93
CA THR A 66 9.73 9.11 -10.84
C THR A 66 10.39 10.48 -10.74
N PHE A 67 9.70 11.47 -10.15
CA PHE A 67 10.08 12.90 -10.14
C PHE A 67 10.34 13.46 -11.54
N ARG A 68 9.63 12.92 -12.53
CA ARG A 68 9.63 13.41 -13.92
C ARG A 68 8.21 13.49 -14.41
N ASN A 69 7.80 14.66 -14.88
CA ASN A 69 6.47 14.96 -15.44
C ASN A 69 5.30 14.52 -14.53
N GLY A 70 5.50 14.55 -13.22
CA GLY A 70 4.54 14.14 -12.20
C GLY A 70 4.23 12.64 -12.19
N LYS A 71 5.06 11.78 -12.79
CA LYS A 71 4.71 10.36 -13.02
C LYS A 71 5.09 9.41 -11.89
N LEU A 72 4.35 8.32 -11.80
CA LEU A 72 4.65 7.14 -10.98
C LEU A 72 5.51 6.12 -11.72
N VAL A 73 6.26 5.34 -10.93
CA VAL A 73 7.19 4.32 -11.41
C VAL A 73 6.43 3.12 -11.94
N VAL A 74 6.49 2.91 -13.25
CA VAL A 74 5.95 1.73 -13.94
C VAL A 74 7.08 0.89 -14.55
N GLY A 75 6.82 -0.39 -14.74
CA GLY A 75 7.73 -1.35 -15.38
C GLY A 75 7.78 -1.19 -16.90
N LYS A 76 8.63 -2.00 -17.55
CA LYS A 76 8.92 -1.90 -19.00
C LYS A 76 7.74 -2.19 -19.93
N LYS A 77 6.70 -2.87 -19.45
CA LYS A 77 5.46 -3.12 -20.20
C LYS A 77 4.32 -2.38 -19.50
N SER A 78 3.40 -1.82 -20.28
CA SER A 78 2.15 -1.23 -19.78
C SER A 78 1.49 -2.22 -18.80
N LEU A 79 1.14 -1.74 -17.60
CA LEU A 79 0.57 -2.51 -16.47
C LEU A 79 1.53 -3.38 -15.63
N ASN A 80 2.82 -3.46 -15.94
CA ASN A 80 3.76 -4.09 -15.01
C ASN A 80 4.22 -3.08 -13.95
N LEU A 81 4.15 -3.44 -12.67
CA LEU A 81 4.78 -2.68 -11.61
C LEU A 81 6.27 -2.98 -11.57
N LYS A 82 7.10 -1.96 -11.30
CA LYS A 82 8.53 -2.18 -11.05
C LYS A 82 8.64 -3.01 -9.77
N ARG A 83 9.44 -4.07 -9.78
CA ARG A 83 9.69 -4.91 -8.61
C ARG A 83 10.97 -4.50 -7.90
N ASP A 84 10.96 -4.60 -6.58
CA ASP A 84 12.17 -4.46 -5.78
C ASP A 84 13.05 -5.70 -5.99
N ARG A 85 14.36 -5.47 -6.15
CA ARG A 85 15.35 -6.52 -6.39
C ARG A 85 15.56 -7.40 -5.17
N LYS A 86 15.40 -6.86 -3.96
CA LYS A 86 15.65 -7.59 -2.71
C LYS A 86 14.46 -8.44 -2.29
N THR A 87 13.26 -7.86 -2.32
CA THR A 87 12.04 -8.55 -1.87
C THR A 87 11.30 -9.29 -2.99
N GLY A 88 11.56 -8.95 -4.26
CA GLY A 88 10.79 -9.48 -5.40
C GLY A 88 9.36 -8.96 -5.49
N LEU A 89 8.91 -8.16 -4.52
CA LEU A 89 7.58 -7.57 -4.47
C LEU A 89 7.49 -6.34 -5.39
N PRO A 90 6.30 -6.02 -5.91
CA PRO A 90 6.11 -4.76 -6.63
C PRO A 90 6.38 -3.57 -5.69
N ILE A 91 7.03 -2.54 -6.22
CA ILE A 91 7.26 -1.26 -5.57
C ILE A 91 5.94 -0.49 -5.64
N THR A 92 5.12 -0.72 -4.63
CA THR A 92 3.86 -0.03 -4.38
C THR A 92 3.91 0.60 -2.99
N SER A 93 2.99 1.51 -2.69
CA SER A 93 2.98 2.15 -1.38
C SER A 93 2.54 1.22 -0.25
N VAL A 94 1.71 0.22 -0.58
CA VAL A 94 1.28 -0.86 0.32
C VAL A 94 1.77 -2.18 -0.24
N THR A 95 2.61 -2.88 0.53
CA THR A 95 3.20 -4.18 0.18
C THR A 95 2.89 -5.29 1.18
N ASN A 96 2.37 -4.94 2.36
CA ASN A 96 1.89 -5.91 3.34
C ASN A 96 0.67 -6.65 2.79
N ASN A 97 0.56 -7.97 3.05
CA ASN A 97 -0.52 -8.81 2.55
C ASN A 97 -0.67 -8.76 1.01
N TRP A 98 0.47 -8.91 0.32
CA TRP A 98 0.54 -8.87 -1.13
C TRP A 98 -0.14 -10.09 -1.78
N TRP A 99 -0.92 -9.85 -2.84
CA TRP A 99 -1.46 -10.88 -3.74
C TRP A 99 -1.67 -10.31 -5.15
N ILE A 100 -2.00 -11.16 -6.12
CA ILE A 100 -2.02 -10.80 -7.54
C ILE A 100 -3.11 -9.77 -7.89
N GLY A 101 -4.31 -9.88 -7.34
CA GLY A 101 -5.40 -8.94 -7.67
C GLY A 101 -5.17 -7.55 -7.10
N LEU A 102 -4.56 -7.44 -5.91
CA LEU A 102 -4.08 -6.15 -5.40
C LEU A 102 -3.01 -5.55 -6.31
N SER A 103 -2.10 -6.36 -6.83
CA SER A 103 -1.08 -5.90 -7.78
C SER A 103 -1.72 -5.36 -9.06
N LEU A 104 -2.70 -6.07 -9.61
CA LEU A 104 -3.44 -5.62 -10.79
C LEU A 104 -4.12 -4.28 -10.54
N MET A 105 -4.74 -4.10 -9.37
CA MET A 105 -5.38 -2.84 -9.01
C MET A 105 -4.37 -1.68 -8.95
N HIS A 106 -3.23 -1.89 -8.30
CA HIS A 106 -2.15 -0.90 -8.28
C HIS A 106 -1.62 -0.58 -9.68
N SER A 107 -1.46 -1.58 -10.54
CA SER A 107 -1.04 -1.39 -11.93
C SER A 107 -1.98 -0.48 -12.71
N ILE A 108 -3.30 -0.70 -12.59
CA ILE A 108 -4.32 0.09 -13.27
C ILE A 108 -4.27 1.55 -12.79
N PHE A 109 -4.23 1.78 -11.49
CA PHE A 109 -4.19 3.14 -10.95
C PHE A 109 -2.88 3.88 -11.24
N PHE A 110 -1.75 3.17 -11.29
CA PHE A 110 -0.47 3.78 -11.70
C PHE A 110 -0.50 4.18 -13.18
N ALA A 111 -1.08 3.34 -14.03
CA ALA A 111 -1.27 3.66 -15.44
C ALA A 111 -2.21 4.86 -15.62
N GLU A 112 -3.34 4.90 -14.90
CA GLU A 112 -4.29 6.02 -14.93
C GLU A 112 -3.64 7.33 -14.44
N HIS A 113 -2.87 7.28 -13.36
CA HIS A 113 -2.13 8.45 -12.88
C HIS A 113 -1.17 8.97 -13.96
N ASN A 114 -0.40 8.09 -14.60
CA ASN A 114 0.54 8.48 -15.64
C ASN A 114 -0.17 9.03 -16.89
N TYR A 115 -1.32 8.46 -17.25
CA TYR A 115 -2.15 8.96 -18.34
C TYR A 115 -2.68 10.37 -18.05
N LEU A 116 -3.19 10.60 -16.84
CA LEU A 116 -3.66 11.93 -16.41
C LEU A 116 -2.50 12.92 -16.32
N ALA A 117 -1.33 12.51 -15.82
CA ALA A 117 -0.14 13.35 -15.79
C ALA A 117 0.30 13.78 -17.19
N ASP A 118 0.26 12.87 -18.17
CA ASP A 118 0.52 13.19 -19.57
C ASP A 118 -0.52 14.16 -20.17
N LYS A 119 -1.79 14.00 -19.81
CA LYS A 119 -2.86 14.90 -20.26
C LYS A 119 -2.69 16.30 -19.66
N LEU A 120 -2.48 16.39 -18.34
CA LEU A 120 -2.27 17.66 -17.64
C LEU A 120 -1.01 18.37 -18.11
N SER A 121 0.08 17.62 -18.35
CA SER A 121 1.33 18.20 -18.87
C SER A 121 1.16 18.83 -20.26
N LYS A 122 0.24 18.33 -21.09
CA LYS A 122 -0.07 18.91 -22.40
C LYS A 122 -0.96 20.15 -22.30
N GLU A 123 -1.93 20.12 -21.38
CA GLU A 123 -2.89 21.21 -21.18
C GLU A 123 -2.28 22.39 -20.40
N TYR A 124 -1.35 22.12 -19.48
CA TYR A 124 -0.65 23.10 -18.66
C TYR A 124 0.88 22.97 -18.79
N PRO A 125 1.48 23.42 -19.92
CA PRO A 125 2.92 23.26 -20.17
C PRO A 125 3.82 24.01 -19.18
N THR A 126 3.28 25.00 -18.46
CA THR A 126 4.02 25.82 -17.49
C THR A 126 4.16 25.15 -16.12
N TRP A 127 3.44 24.05 -15.87
CA TRP A 127 3.44 23.40 -14.57
C TRP A 127 4.68 22.53 -14.36
N ASN A 128 5.18 22.55 -13.13
CA ASN A 128 6.31 21.71 -12.72
C ASN A 128 5.85 20.29 -12.31
N ASP A 129 6.82 19.38 -12.10
CA ASP A 129 6.59 17.99 -11.71
C ASP A 129 5.66 17.85 -10.50
N GLU A 130 5.90 18.66 -9.46
CA GLU A 130 5.15 18.60 -8.20
C GLU A 130 3.71 19.05 -8.38
N GLN A 131 3.49 20.14 -9.12
CA GLN A 131 2.16 20.65 -9.43
C GLN A 131 1.35 19.60 -10.18
N ILE A 132 1.91 18.99 -11.23
CA ILE A 132 1.24 17.93 -11.99
C ILE A 132 0.91 16.75 -11.06
N PHE A 133 1.89 16.26 -10.30
CA PHE A 133 1.71 15.12 -9.41
C PHE A 133 0.58 15.34 -8.39
N GLN A 134 0.57 16.49 -7.70
CA GLN A 134 -0.43 16.77 -6.67
C GLN A 134 -1.83 16.96 -7.26
N HIS A 135 -1.95 17.59 -8.42
CA HIS A 135 -3.25 17.74 -9.10
C HIS A 135 -3.82 16.38 -9.52
N VAL A 136 -3.01 15.53 -10.16
CA VAL A 136 -3.45 14.18 -10.54
C VAL A 136 -3.83 13.37 -9.30
N ARG A 137 -3.07 13.48 -8.20
CA ARG A 137 -3.39 12.81 -6.94
C ARG A 137 -4.78 13.20 -6.42
N ILE A 138 -5.12 14.48 -6.42
CA ILE A 138 -6.44 14.98 -5.99
C ILE A 138 -7.54 14.42 -6.89
N ILE A 139 -7.34 14.41 -8.21
CA ILE A 139 -8.32 13.87 -9.17
C ILE A 139 -8.59 12.38 -8.88
N ILE A 140 -7.53 11.58 -8.71
CA ILE A 140 -7.65 10.14 -8.42
C ILE A 140 -8.35 9.91 -7.07
N ALA A 141 -7.99 10.67 -6.03
CA ALA A 141 -8.63 10.57 -4.73
C ALA A 141 -10.13 10.90 -4.81
N ALA A 142 -10.50 11.95 -5.55
CA ALA A 142 -11.89 12.32 -5.77
C ALA A 142 -12.68 11.24 -6.53
N ILE A 143 -12.09 10.64 -7.57
CA ILE A 143 -12.71 9.53 -8.32
C ILE A 143 -12.96 8.33 -7.40
N LEU A 144 -11.96 7.94 -6.60
CA LEU A 144 -12.07 6.84 -5.65
C LEU A 144 -13.17 7.10 -4.61
N ALA A 145 -13.15 8.28 -3.99
CA ALA A 145 -14.13 8.64 -2.99
C ALA A 145 -15.55 8.64 -3.57
N LYS A 146 -15.75 9.23 -4.75
CA LYS A 146 -17.04 9.22 -5.45
C LYS A 146 -17.53 7.79 -5.69
N ARG A 147 -16.67 6.91 -6.22
CA ARG A 147 -17.06 5.52 -6.53
C ARG A 147 -17.38 4.71 -5.29
N ALA A 148 -16.73 4.98 -4.17
CA ALA A 148 -16.92 4.24 -2.94
C ALA A 148 -18.11 4.74 -2.09
N VAL A 149 -18.42 6.04 -2.10
CA VAL A 149 -19.55 6.60 -1.31
C VAL A 149 -20.87 6.54 -2.07
N HIS A 150 -20.84 6.60 -3.41
CA HIS A 150 -22.06 6.70 -4.21
C HIS A 150 -22.89 5.41 -4.13
N LYS A 151 -23.94 5.44 -3.31
CA LYS A 151 -25.02 4.45 -3.34
C LYS A 151 -25.90 4.72 -4.57
N ARG A 152 -26.29 3.63 -5.24
CA ARG A 152 -27.29 3.66 -6.32
C ARG A 152 -28.61 4.24 -5.83
#